data_AF-A0A7X3VIU7-F1
#
_entry.id   AF-A0A7X3VIU7-F1
#
_cell.length_a   1.000
_cell.length_b   1.000
_cell.length_c   1.000
_cell.angle_alpha   90.00
_cell.angle_beta   90.00
_cell.angle_gamma   90.00
#
_symmetry.space_group_name_H-M   'P 1'
#
loop_
_entity.id
_entity.type
_entity.pdbx_description
1 polymer ?
#
loop_
_entity_poly.entity_id
_entity_poly.type
_entity_poly.pdbx_seq_one_letter_code
_entity_poly.pdbx_strand_id
1 'polypeptide(L)'
;MPINVNKQIEEAMERGEFKNLPGEGKPLKLDTNPYLTSQARMANRLLKENGFTPRWIELEKEIKKEKTQLERLLKNLQGRRKRLQAIAQQYPHRREAISRSFEHERARGIEQYTEKLENLNRKIQRVNLLMPTRNRQYALINRAEALNDFQKVCPSL
;
A
#
# COMPACT_ATOMS: atom_id res chain seq x y z
N MET A 1 -26.06 31.40 -11.08
CA MET A 1 -24.75 30.97 -11.59
C MET A 1 -24.03 30.20 -10.49
N PRO A 2 -23.42 29.04 -10.75
CA PRO A 2 -22.67 28.32 -9.73
C PRO A 2 -21.41 29.12 -9.35
N ILE A 3 -21.14 29.22 -8.05
CA ILE A 3 -19.94 29.86 -7.52
C ILE A 3 -18.73 29.02 -7.96
N ASN A 4 -17.83 29.60 -8.74
CA ASN A 4 -16.57 28.95 -9.11
C ASN A 4 -15.52 29.28 -8.05
N VAL A 5 -15.42 28.41 -7.04
CA VAL A 5 -14.49 28.56 -5.91
C VAL A 5 -13.03 28.64 -6.36
N ASN A 6 -12.64 27.91 -7.41
CA ASN A 6 -11.27 27.96 -7.92
C ASN A 6 -10.90 29.35 -8.45
N LYS A 7 -11.79 29.97 -9.23
CA LYS A 7 -11.59 31.33 -9.75
C LYS A 7 -11.46 32.36 -8.62
N GLN A 8 -12.24 32.20 -7.55
CA GLN A 8 -12.15 33.09 -6.38
C GLN A 8 -10.82 32.94 -5.62
N ILE A 9 -10.31 31.71 -5.52
CA ILE A 9 -9.00 31.44 -4.89
C ILE A 9 -7.88 32.07 -5.73
N GLU A 10 -7.90 31.90 -7.05
CA GLU A 10 -6.91 32.47 -7.97
C GLU A 10 -6.87 34.00 -7.88
N GLU A 11 -8.02 34.68 -7.95
CA GLU A 11 -8.10 36.13 -7.81
C GLU A 11 -7.61 36.61 -6.41
N ALA A 12 -7.87 35.85 -5.34
CA ALA A 12 -7.36 36.17 -4.00
C ALA A 12 -5.84 35.97 -3.88
N MET A 13 -5.28 34.98 -4.58
CA MET A 13 -3.83 34.80 -4.70
C MET A 13 -3.18 35.97 -5.45
N GLU A 14 -3.76 36.41 -6.56
CA GLU A 14 -3.29 37.56 -7.34
C GLU A 14 -3.32 38.87 -6.53
N ARG A 15 -4.38 39.08 -5.73
CA ARG A 15 -4.50 40.20 -4.80
C ARG A 15 -3.54 40.11 -3.61
N GLY A 16 -2.83 38.99 -3.46
CA GLY A 16 -1.86 38.80 -2.38
C GLY A 16 -2.50 38.56 -1.00
N GLU A 17 -3.77 38.16 -0.95
CA GLU A 17 -4.51 37.94 0.31
C GLU A 17 -3.92 36.79 1.16
N PHE A 18 -3.09 35.94 0.56
CA PHE A 18 -2.37 34.87 1.24
C PHE A 18 -0.96 35.26 1.73
N LYS A 19 -0.51 36.50 1.48
CA LYS A 19 0.78 37.00 1.98
C LYS A 19 0.64 37.53 3.41
N ASN A 20 1.66 37.33 4.22
CA ASN A 20 1.74 37.69 5.64
C ASN A 20 0.65 37.09 6.53
N LEU A 21 0.13 35.92 6.18
CA LEU A 21 -0.87 35.23 7.02
C LEU A 21 -0.26 34.81 8.36
N PRO A 22 -1.05 34.82 9.46
CA PRO A 22 -0.61 34.29 10.73
C PRO A 22 -0.16 32.83 10.60
N GLY A 23 1.14 32.58 10.75
CA GLY A 23 1.73 31.25 10.60
C GLY A 23 2.40 30.97 9.25
N GLU A 24 2.45 31.96 8.34
CA GLU A 24 3.24 31.86 7.11
C GLU A 24 4.71 31.54 7.43
N GLY A 25 5.28 30.59 6.69
CA GLY A 25 6.66 30.12 6.87
C GLY A 25 6.91 29.31 8.16
N LYS A 26 5.90 29.13 9.03
CA LYS A 26 6.04 28.33 10.27
C LYS A 26 5.53 26.90 10.07
N PRO A 27 6.14 25.89 10.73
CA PRO A 27 5.63 24.53 10.70
C PRO A 27 4.18 24.43 11.20
N LEU A 28 3.37 23.60 10.53
CA LEU A 28 2.01 23.32 10.96
C LEU A 28 2.00 22.60 12.32
N LYS A 29 1.19 23.08 13.25
CA LYS A 29 0.97 22.43 14.56
C LYS A 29 -0.05 21.28 14.42
N LEU A 30 0.40 20.13 13.96
CA LEU A 30 -0.45 18.96 13.72
C LEU A 30 -0.78 18.15 14.99
N ASP A 31 -0.08 18.42 16.10
CA ASP A 31 -0.20 17.63 17.34
C ASP A 31 -1.51 17.90 18.10
N THR A 32 -2.25 18.92 17.71
CA THR A 32 -3.45 19.39 18.43
C THR A 32 -4.67 19.25 17.52
N ASN A 33 -5.51 18.27 17.82
CA ASN A 33 -6.84 18.20 17.22
C ASN A 33 -7.77 19.20 17.96
N PRO A 34 -8.27 20.25 17.26
CA PRO A 34 -9.13 21.27 17.88
C PRO A 34 -10.51 20.72 18.26
N TYR A 35 -10.92 19.60 17.66
CA TYR A 35 -12.21 18.95 17.92
C TYR A 35 -12.20 18.03 19.16
N LEU A 36 -11.04 17.87 19.82
CA LEU A 36 -10.94 17.10 21.07
C LEU A 36 -11.09 18.00 22.30
N THR A 37 -11.61 17.45 23.39
CA THR A 37 -11.55 18.11 24.70
C THR A 37 -10.11 18.15 25.23
N SER A 38 -9.82 19.02 26.20
CA SER A 38 -8.50 19.10 26.83
C SER A 38 -8.09 17.77 27.47
N GLN A 39 -9.03 17.08 28.12
CA GLN A 39 -8.82 15.78 28.74
C GLN A 39 -8.51 14.71 27.68
N ALA A 40 -9.26 14.67 26.57
CA ALA A 40 -9.01 13.72 25.49
C ALA A 40 -7.65 13.94 24.81
N ARG A 41 -7.23 15.21 24.64
CA ARG A 41 -5.88 15.52 24.15
C ARG A 41 -4.79 15.03 25.09
N MET A 42 -4.96 15.24 26.40
CA MET A 42 -4.00 14.77 27.41
C MET A 42 -3.89 13.24 27.40
N ALA A 43 -5.02 12.54 27.38
CA ALA A 43 -5.04 11.08 27.33
C ALA A 43 -4.33 10.53 26.09
N ASN A 44 -4.63 11.08 24.89
CA ASN A 44 -3.97 10.67 23.66
C ASN A 44 -2.46 10.95 23.67
N ARG A 45 -2.04 12.07 24.27
CA ARG A 45 -0.62 12.41 24.43
C ARG A 45 0.08 11.40 25.34
N LEU A 46 -0.49 11.10 26.50
CA LEU A 46 0.07 10.14 27.45
C LEU A 46 0.23 8.76 26.81
N LEU A 47 -0.79 8.27 26.10
CA LEU A 47 -0.72 6.99 25.39
C LEU A 47 0.41 6.99 24.35
N LYS A 48 0.52 8.05 23.55
CA LYS A 48 1.56 8.19 22.53
C LYS A 48 2.96 8.24 23.13
N GLU A 49 3.16 8.99 24.22
CA GLU A 49 4.45 9.11 24.93
C GLU A 49 4.90 7.77 25.54
N ASN A 50 3.95 6.93 25.97
CA ASN A 50 4.20 5.57 26.44
C ASN A 50 4.31 4.53 25.30
N GLY A 51 4.38 4.96 24.04
CA GLY A 51 4.52 4.08 22.89
C GLY A 51 3.26 3.27 22.54
N PHE A 52 2.12 3.55 23.17
CA PHE A 52 0.88 2.85 22.88
C PHE A 52 0.35 3.25 21.50
N THR A 53 0.14 2.25 20.64
CA THR A 53 -0.43 2.43 19.31
C THR A 53 -1.75 1.66 19.23
N PRO A 54 -2.87 2.32 18.86
CA PRO A 54 -4.12 1.62 18.62
C PRO A 54 -3.97 0.47 17.61
N ARG A 55 -4.63 -0.67 17.89
CA ARG A 55 -4.51 -1.90 17.09
C ARG A 55 -4.78 -1.71 15.59
N TRP A 56 -5.73 -0.85 15.23
CA TRP A 56 -6.04 -0.57 13.83
C TRP A 56 -4.86 0.09 13.09
N ILE A 57 -4.10 0.97 13.75
CA ILE A 57 -2.89 1.60 13.17
C ILE A 57 -1.81 0.55 12.93
N GLU A 58 -1.61 -0.38 13.87
CA GLU A 58 -0.65 -1.47 13.71
C GLU A 58 -1.00 -2.35 12.52
N LEU A 59 -2.27 -2.77 12.44
CA LEU A 59 -2.76 -3.59 11.34
C LEU A 59 -2.63 -2.88 9.99
N GLU A 60 -2.89 -1.56 9.92
CA GLU A 60 -2.65 -0.78 8.70
C GLU A 60 -1.17 -0.81 8.27
N LYS A 61 -0.23 -0.69 9.21
CA LYS A 61 1.21 -0.81 8.94
C LYS A 61 1.57 -2.22 8.46
N GLU A 62 1.02 -3.26 9.08
CA GLU A 62 1.20 -4.65 8.66
C GLU A 62 0.67 -4.89 7.24
N ILE A 63 -0.53 -4.43 6.92
CA ILE A 63 -1.15 -4.52 5.58
C ILE A 63 -0.25 -3.85 4.53
N LYS A 64 0.23 -2.63 4.80
CA LYS A 64 1.16 -1.92 3.89
C LYS A 64 2.43 -2.71 3.66
N LYS A 65 3.04 -3.23 4.75
CA LYS A 65 4.27 -4.04 4.67
C LYS A 65 4.05 -5.30 3.84
N GLU A 66 2.94 -6.02 4.05
CA GLU A 66 2.63 -7.25 3.32
C GLU A 66 2.35 -7.01 1.84
N LYS A 67 1.67 -5.91 1.48
CA LYS A 67 1.52 -5.49 0.07
C LYS A 67 2.88 -5.31 -0.59
N THR A 68 3.79 -4.58 0.04
CA THR A 68 5.15 -4.40 -0.47
C THR A 68 5.91 -5.74 -0.57
N GLN A 69 5.69 -6.69 0.34
CA GLN A 69 6.30 -8.02 0.25
C GLN A 69 5.78 -8.82 -0.95
N LEU A 70 4.47 -8.78 -1.22
CA LEU A 70 3.86 -9.42 -2.41
C LEU A 70 4.43 -8.84 -3.71
N GLU A 71 4.52 -7.51 -3.80
CA GLU A 71 5.11 -6.81 -4.94
C GLU A 71 6.57 -7.22 -5.17
N ARG A 72 7.36 -7.33 -4.09
CA ARG A 72 8.76 -7.77 -4.15
C ARG A 72 8.88 -9.22 -4.63
N LEU A 73 8.01 -10.12 -4.14
CA LEU A 73 8.00 -11.52 -4.57
C LEU A 73 7.78 -11.62 -6.08
N LEU A 74 6.76 -10.93 -6.61
CA LEU A 74 6.47 -10.84 -8.03
C LEU A 74 7.66 -10.28 -8.83
N LYS A 75 8.22 -9.14 -8.39
CA LYS A 75 9.35 -8.49 -9.06
C LYS A 75 10.59 -9.40 -9.12
N ASN A 76 10.86 -10.13 -8.05
CA ASN A 76 11.99 -11.06 -7.99
C ASN A 76 11.81 -12.24 -8.96
N LEU A 77 10.62 -12.84 -9.00
CA LEU A 77 10.31 -13.93 -9.94
C LEU A 77 10.35 -13.46 -11.40
N GLN A 78 9.84 -12.27 -11.71
CA GLN A 78 9.97 -11.67 -13.04
C GLN A 78 11.44 -11.45 -13.43
N GLY A 79 12.24 -10.90 -12.53
CA GLY A 79 13.67 -10.68 -12.76
C GLY A 79 14.43 -12.00 -12.95
N ARG A 80 14.05 -13.04 -12.20
CA ARG A 80 14.56 -14.40 -12.38
C ARG A 80 14.19 -14.96 -13.75
N ARG A 81 12.92 -14.91 -14.14
CA ARG A 81 12.41 -15.33 -15.45
C ARG A 81 13.21 -14.70 -16.59
N LYS A 82 13.34 -13.37 -16.59
CA LYS A 82 14.06 -12.63 -17.66
C LYS A 82 15.51 -13.08 -17.80
N ARG A 83 16.21 -13.30 -16.69
CA ARG A 83 17.59 -13.82 -16.70
C ARG A 83 17.67 -15.24 -17.27
N LEU A 84 16.77 -16.12 -16.84
CA LEU A 84 16.72 -17.49 -17.36
C LEU A 84 16.34 -17.54 -18.84
N GLN A 85 15.46 -16.65 -19.30
CA GLN A 85 15.10 -16.53 -20.71
C GLN A 85 16.32 -16.16 -21.57
N ALA A 86 17.14 -15.19 -21.13
CA ALA A 86 18.37 -14.82 -21.82
C ALA A 86 19.37 -16.00 -21.89
N ILE A 87 19.54 -16.74 -20.78
CA ILE A 87 20.41 -17.93 -20.75
C ILE A 87 19.87 -19.03 -21.68
N ALA A 88 18.56 -19.25 -21.71
CA ALA A 88 17.94 -20.26 -22.57
C ALA A 88 18.06 -19.90 -24.07
N GLN A 89 18.06 -18.60 -24.41
CA GLN A 89 18.34 -18.12 -25.76
C GLN A 89 19.81 -18.35 -26.15
N GLN A 90 20.75 -18.09 -25.22
CA GLN A 90 22.18 -18.31 -25.45
C GLN A 90 22.54 -19.80 -25.56
N TYR A 91 21.87 -20.68 -24.81
CA TYR A 91 22.15 -22.12 -24.77
C TYR A 91 20.87 -22.95 -25.02
N PRO A 92 20.42 -23.09 -26.28
CA PRO A 92 19.15 -23.75 -26.60
C PRO A 92 19.04 -25.21 -26.09
N HIS A 93 20.15 -25.95 -26.10
CA HIS A 93 20.20 -27.33 -25.59
C HIS A 93 19.91 -27.45 -24.08
N ARG A 94 20.02 -26.35 -23.31
CA ARG A 94 19.68 -26.31 -21.88
C ARG A 94 18.26 -25.80 -21.61
N ARG A 95 17.53 -25.36 -22.65
CA ARG A 95 16.23 -24.69 -22.51
C ARG A 95 15.25 -25.52 -21.70
N GLU A 96 15.14 -26.81 -21.99
CA GLU A 96 14.19 -27.68 -21.30
C GLU A 96 14.49 -27.80 -19.80
N ALA A 97 15.75 -28.03 -19.42
CA ALA A 97 16.16 -28.10 -18.02
C ALA A 97 15.92 -26.77 -17.29
N ILE A 98 16.18 -25.64 -17.97
CA ILE A 98 15.94 -24.29 -17.43
C ILE A 98 14.44 -24.05 -17.22
N SER A 99 13.61 -24.34 -18.23
CA SER A 99 12.15 -24.19 -18.13
C SER A 99 11.58 -25.06 -17.02
N ARG A 100 11.97 -26.34 -16.93
CA ARG A 100 11.53 -27.24 -15.84
C ARG A 100 11.91 -26.69 -14.47
N SER A 101 13.15 -26.22 -14.29
CA SER A 101 13.59 -25.66 -13.01
C SER A 101 12.80 -24.40 -12.63
N PHE A 102 12.56 -23.52 -13.61
CA PHE A 102 11.79 -22.30 -13.39
C PHE A 102 10.32 -22.58 -13.08
N GLU A 103 9.69 -23.57 -13.72
CA GLU A 103 8.30 -23.92 -13.39
C GLU A 103 8.16 -24.38 -11.94
N HIS A 104 9.13 -25.12 -11.40
CA HIS A 104 9.13 -25.48 -9.97
C HIS A 104 9.32 -24.25 -9.05
N GLU A 105 10.15 -23.28 -9.45
CA GLU A 105 10.32 -22.02 -8.72
C GLU A 105 9.04 -21.18 -8.76
N ARG A 106 8.42 -21.10 -9.94
CA ARG A 106 7.17 -20.38 -10.21
C ARG A 106 5.99 -20.99 -9.46
N ALA A 107 5.85 -22.31 -9.45
CA ALA A 107 4.80 -23.01 -8.70
C ALA A 107 4.85 -22.68 -7.20
N ARG A 108 6.04 -22.79 -6.60
CA ARG A 108 6.26 -22.37 -5.19
C ARG A 108 5.98 -20.88 -4.99
N GLY A 109 6.33 -20.05 -5.96
CA GLY A 109 6.01 -18.63 -5.97
C GLY A 109 4.51 -18.35 -5.93
N ILE A 110 3.71 -19.09 -6.72
CA ILE A 110 2.25 -18.99 -6.75
C ILE A 110 1.64 -19.42 -5.41
N GLU A 111 2.11 -20.52 -4.83
CA GLU A 111 1.66 -20.99 -3.51
C GLU A 111 1.90 -19.92 -2.44
N GLN A 112 3.13 -19.42 -2.34
CA GLN A 112 3.49 -18.36 -1.39
C GLN A 112 2.70 -17.06 -1.62
N TYR A 113 2.48 -16.68 -2.88
CA TYR A 113 1.69 -15.50 -3.23
C TYR A 113 0.23 -15.67 -2.80
N THR A 114 -0.35 -16.85 -3.04
CA THR A 114 -1.73 -17.18 -2.67
C THR A 114 -1.94 -17.14 -1.16
N GLU A 115 -1.06 -17.79 -0.40
CA GLU A 115 -1.13 -17.81 1.06
C GLU A 115 -1.02 -16.40 1.65
N LYS A 116 -0.07 -15.60 1.13
CA LYS A 116 0.10 -14.21 1.57
C LYS A 116 -1.10 -13.34 1.22
N LEU A 117 -1.74 -13.55 0.07
CA LEU A 117 -2.98 -12.85 -0.29
C LEU A 117 -4.12 -13.17 0.68
N GLU A 118 -4.28 -14.43 1.07
CA GLU A 118 -5.31 -14.84 2.03
C GLU A 118 -5.07 -14.22 3.42
N ASN A 119 -3.81 -14.24 3.87
CA ASN A 119 -3.40 -13.55 5.09
C ASN A 119 -3.69 -12.06 5.05
N LEU A 120 -3.36 -11.40 3.95
CA LEU A 120 -3.59 -9.98 3.75
C LEU A 120 -5.09 -9.63 3.76
N ASN A 121 -5.92 -10.42 3.08
CA ASN A 121 -7.38 -10.24 3.09
C ASN A 121 -7.96 -10.40 4.50
N ARG A 122 -7.51 -11.39 5.28
CA ARG A 122 -7.93 -11.55 6.69
C ARG A 122 -7.58 -10.32 7.52
N LYS A 123 -6.41 -9.69 7.31
CA LYS A 123 -6.03 -8.46 8.01
C LYS A 123 -6.88 -7.27 7.57
N ILE A 124 -7.14 -7.14 6.27
CA ILE A 124 -8.02 -6.10 5.73
C ILE A 124 -9.42 -6.22 6.35
N GLN A 125 -10.00 -7.42 6.41
CA GLN A 125 -11.28 -7.64 7.06
C GLN A 125 -11.26 -7.20 8.53
N ARG A 126 -10.22 -7.56 9.29
CA ARG A 126 -10.08 -7.16 10.70
C ARG A 126 -10.04 -5.64 10.85
N VAL A 127 -9.27 -4.92 10.04
CA VAL A 127 -9.25 -3.45 10.07
C VAL A 127 -10.61 -2.88 9.72
N ASN A 128 -11.26 -3.40 8.68
CA ASN A 128 -12.59 -2.92 8.27
C ASN A 128 -13.64 -3.11 9.38
N LEU A 129 -13.56 -4.21 10.13
CA LEU A 129 -14.45 -4.45 11.28
C LEU A 129 -14.17 -3.50 12.46
N LEU A 130 -12.92 -3.06 12.64
CA LEU A 130 -12.55 -2.05 13.63
C LEU A 130 -12.94 -0.62 13.19
N MET A 131 -13.21 -0.42 11.89
CA MET A 131 -13.48 0.89 11.29
C MET A 131 -14.95 1.00 10.87
N PRO A 132 -15.81 1.64 11.70
CA PRO A 132 -17.25 1.74 11.41
C PRO A 132 -17.57 2.68 10.24
N THR A 133 -16.64 3.55 9.85
CA THR A 133 -16.85 4.50 8.75
C THR A 133 -16.38 3.92 7.42
N ARG A 134 -17.31 3.79 6.47
CA ARG A 134 -17.08 3.17 5.15
C ARG A 134 -15.94 3.81 4.36
N ASN A 135 -15.75 5.13 4.47
CA ASN A 135 -14.66 5.84 3.79
C ASN A 135 -13.26 5.56 4.35
N ARG A 136 -13.15 4.80 5.45
CA ARG A 136 -11.88 4.36 6.05
C ARG A 136 -11.66 2.85 5.93
N GLN A 137 -12.52 2.14 5.18
CA GLN A 137 -12.37 0.72 4.93
C GLN A 137 -11.54 0.48 3.67
N TYR A 138 -10.79 -0.62 3.65
CA TYR A 138 -10.02 -1.08 2.49
C TYR A 138 -10.82 -2.12 1.70
N ALA A 139 -10.76 -2.06 0.37
CA ALA A 139 -11.32 -3.11 -0.46
C ALA A 139 -10.59 -4.44 -0.23
N LEU A 140 -11.35 -5.54 -0.21
CA LEU A 140 -10.76 -6.89 -0.25
C LEU A 140 -10.13 -7.13 -1.61
N ILE A 141 -9.01 -7.85 -1.61
CA ILE A 141 -8.32 -8.21 -2.83
C ILE A 141 -9.04 -9.40 -3.45
N ASN A 142 -9.47 -9.25 -4.70
CA ASN A 142 -10.03 -10.35 -5.47
C ASN A 142 -8.92 -11.36 -5.78
N ARG A 143 -9.00 -12.54 -5.15
CA ARG A 143 -7.98 -13.59 -5.31
C ARG A 143 -7.89 -14.11 -6.73
N ALA A 144 -9.01 -14.31 -7.41
CA ALA A 144 -9.02 -14.85 -8.77
C ALA A 144 -8.35 -13.87 -9.76
N GLU A 145 -8.67 -12.58 -9.63
CA GLU A 145 -8.06 -11.52 -10.43
C GLU A 145 -6.56 -11.38 -10.15
N ALA A 146 -6.16 -11.37 -8.88
CA ALA A 146 -4.75 -11.27 -8.50
C ALA A 146 -3.92 -12.46 -8.99
N LEU A 147 -4.47 -13.67 -8.99
CA LEU A 147 -3.81 -14.86 -9.54
C LEU A 147 -3.71 -14.81 -11.07
N ASN A 148 -4.75 -14.32 -11.75
CA ASN A 148 -4.70 -14.09 -13.20
C ASN A 148 -3.60 -13.09 -13.56
N ASP A 149 -3.50 -11.98 -12.81
CA ASP A 149 -2.46 -10.98 -13.02
C ASP A 149 -1.07 -11.52 -12.72
N PHE A 150 -0.91 -12.34 -11.68
CA PHE A 150 0.34 -13.06 -11.44
C PHE A 150 0.77 -13.87 -12.67
N GLN A 151 -0.15 -14.62 -13.28
CA GLN A 151 0.16 -15.45 -14.45
C GLN A 151 0.55 -14.61 -15.67
N LYS A 152 -0.13 -13.50 -15.92
CA LYS A 152 0.21 -12.57 -17.02
C LYS A 152 1.58 -11.94 -16.82
N VAL A 153 1.88 -11.55 -15.59
CA VAL A 153 3.09 -10.81 -15.23
C VAL A 153 4.31 -11.75 -15.12
N CYS A 154 4.10 -12.99 -14.70
CA CYS A 154 5.13 -14.02 -14.59
C CYS A 154 4.66 -15.31 -15.28
N PRO A 155 4.64 -15.36 -16.62
CA PRO A 155 4.24 -16.55 -17.37
C PRO A 155 5.34 -17.62 -17.32
N SER A 156 5.03 -18.81 -17.84
CA SER A 156 5.98 -19.92 -18.03
C SER A 156 7.04 -19.59 -19.08
N LEU A 157 8.26 -20.12 -18.90
CA LEU A 157 9.46 -19.79 -19.73
C LEU A 157 9.36 -20.25 -21.19
#